data_AF-A0A3R7YVJ7-F1
#
_entry.id   AF-A0A3R7YVJ7-F1
#
_cell.length_a   1.000
_cell.length_b   1.000
_cell.length_c   1.000
_cell.angle_alpha   90.00
_cell.angle_beta   90.00
_cell.angle_gamma   90.00
#
_symmetry.space_group_name_H-M   'P 1'
#
loop_
_entity.id
_entity.type
_entity.pdbx_description
1 polymer ?
#
loop_
_entity_poly.entity_id
_entity_poly.type
_entity_poly.pdbx_seq_one_letter_code
_entity_poly.pdbx_strand_id
1 'polypeptide(L)'
;EYLTDHQSGHGQFVKGVWVSVKSIPGRAFYFETYLPEYAAMYDKLPIAAFLSEPKTPNPDMNLPNLQFWNCMDYGVMTVDKKFIGSMDFECYTRDHGPQRGSYVCTIDNYHHDPDYVDYATSENPAEHKSHNLIELDNGQFCLYPNNRLRIYDNSLTPEKPKTPDFKVSTQYYQVEHGYDRLGMGDEEEYFWKTSNERENK
;
A
#
# COMPACT_ATOMS: atom_id res chain seq x y z
N GLU A 1 -13.26 -21.56 -7.06
CA GLU A 1 -11.97 -22.25 -6.98
C GLU A 1 -11.17 -21.91 -5.73
N TYR A 2 -11.00 -20.63 -5.36
CA TYR A 2 -10.22 -20.27 -4.17
C TYR A 2 -10.81 -20.80 -2.84
N LEU A 3 -12.13 -20.91 -2.73
CA LEU A 3 -12.81 -21.48 -1.54
C LEU A 3 -12.66 -23.00 -1.42
N THR A 4 -12.21 -23.67 -2.48
CA THR A 4 -12.13 -25.13 -2.58
C THR A 4 -10.69 -25.58 -2.88
N ASP A 5 -9.70 -24.74 -2.56
CA ASP A 5 -8.28 -25.01 -2.79
C ASP A 5 -7.98 -25.42 -4.24
N HIS A 6 -8.63 -24.74 -5.20
CA HIS A 6 -8.50 -25.00 -6.64
C HIS A 6 -8.91 -26.41 -7.09
N GLN A 7 -9.59 -27.21 -6.26
CA GLN A 7 -10.03 -28.56 -6.61
C GLN A 7 -11.37 -28.57 -7.39
N SER A 8 -12.18 -27.52 -7.27
CA SER A 8 -13.50 -27.42 -7.91
C SER A 8 -14.02 -25.98 -8.01
N GLY A 9 -15.19 -25.77 -8.62
CA GLY A 9 -15.84 -24.45 -8.66
C GLY A 9 -15.08 -23.39 -9.45
N HIS A 10 -14.36 -23.79 -10.50
CA HIS A 10 -13.70 -22.87 -11.43
C HIS A 10 -14.74 -22.01 -12.14
N GLY A 11 -14.50 -20.69 -12.19
CA GLY A 11 -15.43 -19.72 -12.79
C GLY A 11 -16.74 -19.50 -12.01
N GLN A 12 -16.87 -20.04 -10.79
CA GLN A 12 -18.01 -19.79 -9.92
C GLN A 12 -17.70 -18.67 -8.92
N PHE A 13 -18.70 -17.83 -8.66
CA PHE A 13 -18.58 -16.68 -7.76
C PHE A 13 -19.49 -16.86 -6.54
N VAL A 14 -19.00 -16.39 -5.39
CA VAL A 14 -19.73 -16.36 -4.11
C VAL A 14 -19.60 -14.96 -3.56
N LYS A 15 -20.71 -14.40 -3.05
CA LYS A 15 -20.68 -13.07 -2.43
C LYS A 15 -19.85 -13.10 -1.14
N GLY A 16 -18.95 -12.14 -1.00
CA GLY A 16 -18.11 -11.97 0.19
C GLY A 16 -18.05 -10.53 0.68
N VAL A 17 -17.69 -10.34 1.94
CA VAL A 17 -17.41 -9.04 2.56
C VAL A 17 -16.03 -9.12 3.19
N TRP A 18 -15.10 -8.26 2.79
CA TRP A 18 -13.79 -8.17 3.44
C TRP A 18 -13.94 -7.70 4.89
N VAL A 19 -13.27 -8.39 5.81
CA VAL A 19 -13.30 -8.10 7.25
C VAL A 19 -11.94 -7.67 7.76
N SER A 20 -10.89 -8.41 7.39
CA SER A 20 -9.52 -8.07 7.76
C SER A 20 -8.54 -8.41 6.63
N VAL A 21 -7.37 -7.79 6.66
CA VAL A 21 -6.24 -8.13 5.80
C VAL A 21 -5.07 -8.54 6.68
N LYS A 22 -4.34 -9.57 6.25
CA LYS A 22 -3.20 -10.13 6.97
C LYS A 22 -1.95 -10.01 6.12
N SER A 23 -0.87 -9.59 6.76
CA SER A 23 0.45 -9.45 6.17
C SER A 23 1.38 -10.52 6.72
N ILE A 24 2.00 -11.31 5.85
CA ILE A 24 2.98 -12.33 6.24
C ILE A 24 4.18 -12.19 5.31
N PRO A 25 5.38 -11.87 5.82
CA PRO A 25 6.57 -11.66 5.01
C PRO A 25 6.79 -12.77 3.97
N GLY A 26 7.04 -12.39 2.72
CA GLY A 26 7.28 -13.33 1.63
C GLY A 26 6.03 -13.99 1.02
N ARG A 27 4.82 -13.52 1.36
CA ARG A 27 3.55 -13.97 0.77
C ARG A 27 2.74 -12.80 0.22
N ALA A 28 1.74 -13.11 -0.61
CA ALA A 28 0.74 -12.11 -0.99
C ALA A 28 -0.11 -11.69 0.22
N PHE A 29 -0.85 -10.58 0.10
CA PHE A 29 -1.81 -10.20 1.13
C PHE A 29 -2.95 -11.22 1.17
N TYR A 30 -3.37 -11.56 2.38
CA TYR A 30 -4.51 -12.45 2.61
C TYR A 30 -5.67 -11.68 3.18
N PHE A 31 -6.83 -11.84 2.54
CA PHE A 31 -8.07 -11.20 2.96
C PHE A 31 -8.96 -12.23 3.65
N GLU A 32 -9.35 -11.90 4.87
CA GLU A 32 -10.36 -12.61 5.62
C GLU A 32 -11.73 -12.08 5.21
N THR A 33 -12.60 -12.98 4.78
CA THR A 33 -13.84 -12.65 4.10
C THR A 33 -15.01 -13.35 4.77
N TYR A 34 -16.02 -12.58 5.16
CA TYR A 34 -17.30 -13.11 5.58
C TYR A 34 -18.10 -13.52 4.34
N LEU A 35 -18.58 -14.77 4.32
CA LEU A 35 -19.39 -15.33 3.24
C LEU A 35 -20.84 -15.47 3.74
N PRO A 36 -21.74 -14.52 3.41
CA PRO A 36 -23.07 -14.45 4.02
C PRO A 36 -23.94 -15.70 3.76
N GLU A 37 -23.80 -16.32 2.58
CA GLU A 37 -24.54 -17.55 2.23
C GLU A 37 -24.18 -18.74 3.13
N TYR A 38 -23.00 -18.72 3.75
CA TYR A 38 -22.47 -19.78 4.60
C TYR A 38 -22.46 -19.40 6.09
N ALA A 39 -22.79 -18.14 6.42
CA ALA A 39 -22.61 -17.56 7.75
C ALA A 39 -21.21 -17.85 8.33
N ALA A 40 -20.18 -17.83 7.48
CA ALA A 40 -18.84 -18.30 7.82
C ALA A 40 -17.77 -17.29 7.39
N MET A 41 -16.66 -17.30 8.13
CA MET A 41 -15.45 -16.58 7.77
C MET A 41 -14.51 -17.53 7.02
N TYR A 42 -14.01 -17.09 5.87
CA TYR A 42 -12.96 -17.78 5.14
C TYR A 42 -11.73 -16.87 5.02
N ASP A 43 -10.55 -17.44 5.19
CA ASP A 43 -9.29 -16.70 5.28
C ASP A 43 -8.32 -17.16 4.17
N LYS A 44 -7.21 -16.43 3.99
CA LYS A 44 -6.12 -16.76 3.05
C LYS A 44 -6.46 -16.55 1.57
N LEU A 45 -7.46 -15.73 1.27
CA LEU A 45 -7.78 -15.35 -0.10
C LEU A 45 -6.80 -14.27 -0.58
N PRO A 46 -6.05 -14.49 -1.68
CA PRO A 46 -5.24 -13.44 -2.29
C PRO A 46 -6.13 -12.42 -3.01
N ILE A 47 -5.58 -11.26 -3.37
CA ILE A 47 -6.35 -10.22 -4.07
C ILE A 47 -6.98 -10.71 -5.39
N ALA A 48 -6.33 -11.66 -6.07
CA ALA A 48 -6.81 -12.28 -7.30
C ALA A 48 -8.08 -13.12 -7.14
N ALA A 49 -8.51 -13.39 -5.90
CA ALA A 49 -9.75 -14.11 -5.62
C ALA A 49 -11.01 -13.23 -5.70
N PHE A 50 -10.84 -11.91 -5.84
CA PHE A 50 -11.93 -10.96 -5.71
C PHE A 50 -12.22 -10.21 -7.00
N LEU A 51 -13.51 -10.00 -7.23
CA LEU A 51 -14.06 -9.17 -8.28
C LEU A 51 -15.14 -8.27 -7.67
N SER A 52 -15.33 -7.07 -8.20
CA SER A 52 -16.39 -6.16 -7.76
C SER A 52 -17.78 -6.64 -8.19
N GLU A 53 -17.84 -7.41 -9.27
CA GLU A 53 -19.05 -8.05 -9.80
C GLU A 53 -18.83 -9.55 -10.07
N PRO A 54 -19.88 -10.39 -10.03
CA PRO A 54 -19.77 -11.84 -10.31
C PRO A 54 -19.67 -12.10 -11.82
N LYS A 55 -18.67 -11.50 -12.46
CA LYS A 55 -18.44 -11.56 -13.90
C LYS A 55 -16.97 -11.76 -14.18
N THR A 56 -16.63 -12.75 -15.00
CA THR A 56 -15.24 -12.97 -15.42
C THR A 56 -14.67 -11.70 -16.08
N PRO A 57 -13.53 -11.19 -15.58
CA PRO A 57 -12.90 -9.97 -16.09
C PRO A 57 -12.29 -10.19 -17.47
N ASN A 58 -12.06 -9.10 -18.21
CA ASN A 58 -11.32 -9.12 -19.46
C ASN A 58 -10.44 -7.85 -19.60
N PRO A 59 -9.10 -7.97 -19.58
CA PRO A 59 -8.34 -9.21 -19.39
C PRO A 59 -8.55 -9.79 -17.99
N ASP A 60 -8.37 -11.11 -17.85
CA ASP A 60 -8.34 -11.79 -16.56
C ASP A 60 -6.90 -11.90 -16.06
N MET A 61 -6.51 -10.95 -15.21
CA MET A 61 -5.14 -10.84 -14.73
C MET A 61 -4.88 -11.78 -13.56
N ASN A 62 -3.74 -12.46 -13.61
CA ASN A 62 -3.29 -13.35 -12.53
C ASN A 62 -2.72 -12.56 -11.33
N LEU A 63 -2.49 -13.25 -10.21
CA LEU A 63 -1.96 -12.65 -8.98
C LEU A 63 -0.67 -11.82 -9.19
N PRO A 64 0.35 -12.26 -9.95
CA PRO A 64 1.52 -11.43 -10.26
C PRO A 64 1.22 -10.12 -11.02
N ASN A 65 0.10 -10.03 -11.74
CA ASN A 65 -0.35 -8.79 -12.36
C ASN A 65 -1.23 -7.94 -11.44
N LEU A 66 -1.79 -8.51 -10.37
CA LEU A 66 -2.63 -7.77 -9.41
C LEU A 66 -1.87 -7.33 -8.16
N GLN A 67 -0.78 -8.00 -7.78
CA GLN A 67 0.08 -7.63 -6.66
C GLN A 67 1.55 -7.82 -7.06
N PHE A 68 2.32 -6.71 -7.06
CA PHE A 68 3.71 -6.74 -7.51
C PHE A 68 4.67 -7.33 -6.49
N TRP A 69 4.48 -6.98 -5.22
CA TRP A 69 5.39 -7.29 -4.14
C TRP A 69 4.67 -8.13 -3.10
N ASN A 70 5.39 -9.09 -2.53
CA ASN A 70 4.91 -9.75 -1.33
C ASN A 70 4.86 -8.75 -0.15
N CYS A 71 4.10 -9.10 0.86
CA CYS A 71 4.14 -8.50 2.18
C CYS A 71 5.59 -8.40 2.67
N MET A 72 5.93 -7.25 3.25
CA MET A 72 7.30 -6.94 3.68
C MET A 72 7.52 -7.27 5.15
N ASP A 73 6.53 -6.94 5.98
CA ASP A 73 6.52 -7.17 7.43
C ASP A 73 5.15 -7.72 7.85
N TYR A 74 5.00 -8.16 9.09
CA TYR A 74 3.71 -8.42 9.72
C TYR A 74 2.94 -7.12 10.01
N GLY A 75 3.66 -6.02 10.25
CA GLY A 75 3.08 -4.70 10.50
C GLY A 75 2.50 -4.05 9.25
N VAL A 76 1.17 -3.92 9.18
CA VAL A 76 0.49 -3.12 8.17
C VAL A 76 -0.65 -2.29 8.74
N MET A 77 -0.93 -1.16 8.09
CA MET A 77 -2.03 -0.26 8.42
C MET A 77 -2.83 0.10 7.18
N THR A 78 -4.15 0.19 7.31
CA THR A 78 -5.02 0.71 6.24
C THR A 78 -5.13 2.23 6.36
N VAL A 79 -4.68 2.94 5.34
CA VAL A 79 -4.69 4.40 5.24
C VAL A 79 -5.70 4.82 4.18
N ASP A 80 -6.54 5.79 4.54
CA ASP A 80 -7.45 6.44 3.60
C ASP A 80 -6.87 7.80 3.17
N LYS A 81 -6.35 7.85 1.94
CA LYS A 81 -5.72 9.04 1.36
C LYS A 81 -6.80 9.98 0.80
N LYS A 82 -7.49 10.68 1.71
CA LYS A 82 -8.66 11.53 1.41
C LYS A 82 -8.48 12.49 0.23
N PHE A 83 -7.31 13.11 0.08
CA PHE A 83 -7.08 14.09 -0.99
C PHE A 83 -7.19 13.47 -2.39
N ILE A 84 -6.64 12.27 -2.58
CA ILE A 84 -6.63 11.57 -3.87
C ILE A 84 -7.74 10.53 -4.01
N GLY A 85 -8.51 10.28 -2.95
CA GLY A 85 -9.44 9.15 -2.88
C GLY A 85 -10.57 9.18 -3.90
N SER A 86 -10.90 10.36 -4.45
CA SER A 86 -11.92 10.52 -5.50
C SER A 86 -11.35 10.75 -6.90
N MET A 87 -10.02 10.67 -7.06
CA MET A 87 -9.34 10.87 -8.35
C MET A 87 -9.30 9.57 -9.16
N ASP A 88 -9.06 9.68 -10.47
CA ASP A 88 -8.89 8.52 -11.34
C ASP A 88 -7.49 7.93 -11.19
N PHE A 89 -7.39 6.61 -11.05
CA PHE A 89 -6.11 5.90 -10.99
C PHE A 89 -5.84 5.18 -12.31
N GLU A 90 -4.59 5.22 -12.76
CA GLU A 90 -4.08 4.42 -13.87
C GLU A 90 -2.92 3.56 -13.35
N CYS A 91 -3.09 2.25 -13.41
CA CYS A 91 -2.16 1.23 -12.94
C CYS A 91 -1.37 0.66 -14.10
N TYR A 92 -0.04 0.79 -14.07
CA TYR A 92 0.82 0.19 -15.08
C TYR A 92 1.08 -1.28 -14.75
N THR A 93 0.35 -2.19 -15.39
CA THR A 93 0.49 -3.63 -15.17
C THR A 93 1.75 -4.20 -15.83
N ARG A 94 2.12 -5.45 -15.53
CA ARG A 94 3.30 -6.10 -16.15
C ARG A 94 3.03 -6.41 -17.62
N ASP A 95 1.89 -7.07 -17.88
CA ASP A 95 1.64 -7.73 -19.15
C ASP A 95 0.43 -7.15 -19.92
N HIS A 96 -0.37 -6.29 -19.29
CA HIS A 96 -1.67 -5.82 -19.82
C HIS A 96 -1.74 -4.31 -20.03
N GLY A 97 -0.60 -3.62 -20.06
CA GLY A 97 -0.54 -2.17 -20.21
C GLY A 97 -1.20 -1.40 -19.07
N PRO A 98 -1.55 -0.12 -19.29
CA PRO A 98 -2.25 0.71 -18.30
C PRO A 98 -3.70 0.22 -18.10
N GLN A 99 -4.10 0.04 -16.84
CA GLN A 99 -5.46 -0.30 -16.42
C GLN A 99 -6.00 0.79 -15.50
N ARG A 100 -7.20 1.29 -15.77
CA ARG A 100 -7.81 2.36 -14.97
C ARG A 100 -8.65 1.78 -13.83
N GLY A 101 -8.88 2.60 -12.82
CA GLY A 101 -9.69 2.21 -11.68
C GLY A 101 -9.90 3.31 -10.64
N SER A 102 -10.62 2.95 -9.59
CA SER A 102 -11.00 3.81 -8.47
C SER A 102 -10.28 3.39 -7.19
N TYR A 103 -9.88 4.38 -6.38
CA TYR A 103 -9.20 4.14 -5.11
C TYR A 103 -10.14 3.56 -4.05
N VAL A 104 -9.66 2.55 -3.32
CA VAL A 104 -10.35 1.99 -2.16
C VAL A 104 -9.64 2.41 -0.87
N CYS A 105 -8.38 2.01 -0.71
CA CYS A 105 -7.54 2.35 0.42
C CYS A 105 -6.05 2.11 0.09
N THR A 106 -5.16 2.40 1.03
CA THR A 106 -3.74 2.02 0.94
C THR A 106 -3.41 1.12 2.11
N ILE A 107 -2.73 0.00 1.86
CA ILE A 107 -2.14 -0.83 2.90
C ILE A 107 -0.66 -0.46 2.99
N ASP A 108 -0.27 0.18 4.08
CA ASP A 108 1.09 0.67 4.30
C ASP A 108 1.86 -0.23 5.27
N ASN A 109 3.13 -0.51 4.97
CA ASN A 109 3.97 -1.40 5.76
C ASN A 109 4.77 -0.63 6.81
N TYR A 110 4.98 -1.23 7.98
CA TYR A 110 5.88 -0.71 9.02
C TYR A 110 6.43 -1.87 9.86
N HIS A 111 7.53 -1.64 10.59
CA HIS A 111 7.98 -2.62 11.57
C HIS A 111 7.18 -2.44 12.86
N HIS A 112 6.45 -3.48 13.27
CA HIS A 112 5.43 -3.33 14.31
C HIS A 112 5.95 -3.34 15.74
N ASP A 113 7.09 -3.99 15.99
CA ASP A 113 7.59 -4.24 17.34
C ASP A 113 9.07 -3.86 17.44
N PRO A 114 9.42 -2.77 18.13
CA PRO A 114 10.80 -2.30 18.26
C PRO A 114 11.69 -3.26 19.06
N ASP A 115 11.13 -4.20 19.82
CA ASP A 115 11.89 -5.20 20.56
C ASP A 115 12.26 -6.42 19.70
N TYR A 116 11.68 -6.53 18.49
CA TYR A 116 12.06 -7.54 17.50
C TYR A 116 13.16 -7.01 16.56
N VAL A 117 13.95 -7.95 16.03
CA VAL A 117 14.95 -7.61 15.01
C VAL A 117 14.22 -7.27 13.71
N ASP A 118 14.36 -6.03 13.25
CA ASP A 118 13.98 -5.66 11.89
C ASP A 118 14.97 -6.28 10.88
N TYR A 119 14.56 -7.40 10.29
CA TYR A 119 15.25 -8.05 9.17
C TYR A 119 14.55 -7.77 7.83
N ALA A 120 13.47 -7.00 7.85
CA ALA A 120 12.57 -6.81 6.73
C ALA A 120 12.96 -5.55 5.92
N THR A 121 12.09 -5.20 4.99
CA THR A 121 12.27 -4.05 4.09
C THR A 121 11.23 -2.95 4.31
N SER A 122 10.41 -3.08 5.36
CA SER A 122 9.34 -2.14 5.69
C SER A 122 9.87 -0.76 6.09
N GLU A 123 11.08 -0.63 6.63
CA GLU A 123 11.62 0.68 7.05
C GLU A 123 12.85 1.13 6.24
N ASN A 124 13.26 0.31 5.25
CA ASN A 124 14.36 0.66 4.36
C ASN A 124 13.88 1.63 3.26
N PRO A 125 14.42 2.86 3.14
CA PRO A 125 13.98 3.85 2.16
C PRO A 125 14.00 3.36 0.71
N ALA A 126 14.97 2.53 0.34
CA ALA A 126 15.10 2.02 -1.03
C ALA A 126 14.01 1.00 -1.37
N GLU A 127 13.60 0.22 -0.37
CA GLU A 127 12.78 -0.98 -0.56
C GLU A 127 11.34 -0.82 -0.09
N HIS A 128 11.05 0.04 0.90
CA HIS A 128 9.70 0.25 1.44
C HIS A 128 8.67 0.52 0.33
N LYS A 129 7.49 -0.09 0.47
CA LYS A 129 6.34 0.12 -0.42
C LYS A 129 5.05 0.18 0.39
N SER A 130 4.20 1.13 0.01
CA SER A 130 2.76 1.07 0.26
C SER A 130 2.07 0.35 -0.89
N HIS A 131 0.92 -0.27 -0.62
CA HIS A 131 0.09 -0.98 -1.58
C HIS A 131 -1.24 -0.27 -1.71
N ASN A 132 -1.43 0.50 -2.79
CA ASN A 132 -2.72 1.12 -3.06
C ASN A 132 -3.68 0.05 -3.59
N LEU A 133 -4.78 -0.16 -2.86
CA LEU A 133 -5.87 -1.03 -3.24
C LEU A 133 -6.79 -0.26 -4.19
N ILE A 134 -6.83 -0.70 -5.45
CA ILE A 134 -7.59 -0.06 -6.53
C ILE A 134 -8.61 -1.08 -7.06
N GLU A 135 -9.85 -0.65 -7.23
CA GLU A 135 -10.87 -1.35 -8.00
C GLU A 135 -10.71 -0.98 -9.47
N LEU A 136 -10.33 -1.94 -10.31
CA LEU A 136 -10.08 -1.72 -11.73
C LEU A 136 -11.38 -1.76 -12.53
N ASP A 137 -11.41 -1.06 -13.66
CA ASP A 137 -12.58 -0.99 -14.55
C ASP A 137 -13.00 -2.36 -15.13
N ASN A 138 -12.08 -3.34 -15.16
CA ASN A 138 -12.38 -4.71 -15.58
C ASN A 138 -13.06 -5.55 -14.49
N GLY A 139 -13.25 -4.98 -13.29
CA GLY A 139 -13.85 -5.60 -12.12
C GLY A 139 -12.87 -6.28 -11.17
N GLN A 140 -11.57 -6.38 -11.49
CA GLN A 140 -10.56 -6.92 -10.58
C GLN A 140 -10.09 -5.88 -9.58
N PHE A 141 -9.47 -6.33 -8.49
CA PHE A 141 -8.77 -5.46 -7.55
C PHE A 141 -7.26 -5.66 -7.65
N CYS A 142 -6.50 -4.59 -7.46
CA CYS A 142 -5.04 -4.64 -7.47
C CYS A 142 -4.41 -3.90 -6.28
N LEU A 143 -3.18 -4.27 -5.95
CA LEU A 143 -2.38 -3.75 -4.83
C LEU A 143 -1.05 -3.21 -5.37
N TYR A 144 -1.03 -1.92 -5.72
CA TYR A 144 0.05 -1.34 -6.50
C TYR A 144 0.87 -0.29 -5.73
N PRO A 145 2.20 -0.29 -5.89
CA PRO A 145 3.05 0.77 -5.32
C PRO A 145 2.91 2.07 -6.11
N ASN A 146 3.21 3.20 -5.46
CA ASN A 146 3.09 4.53 -6.07
C ASN A 146 3.87 4.67 -7.39
N ASN A 147 5.03 4.03 -7.52
CA ASN A 147 5.86 4.09 -8.73
C ASN A 147 5.34 3.26 -9.91
N ARG A 148 4.16 2.64 -9.79
CA ARG A 148 3.42 1.96 -10.87
C ARG A 148 2.05 2.57 -11.11
N LEU A 149 1.81 3.78 -10.60
CA LEU A 149 0.53 4.47 -10.68
C LEU A 149 0.67 5.86 -11.28
N ARG A 150 -0.40 6.33 -11.91
CA ARG A 150 -0.70 7.74 -12.14
C ARG A 150 -2.07 8.05 -11.56
N ILE A 151 -2.22 9.28 -11.08
CA ILE A 151 -3.44 9.77 -10.46
C ILE A 151 -3.84 11.02 -11.22
N TYR A 152 -5.09 11.07 -11.67
CA TYR A 152 -5.62 12.13 -12.51
C TYR A 152 -6.84 12.76 -11.84
N ASP A 153 -6.74 14.06 -11.59
CA ASP A 153 -7.85 14.93 -11.24
C ASP A 153 -8.22 15.86 -12.41
N ASN A 154 -9.51 16.07 -12.62
CA ASN A 154 -10.03 16.87 -13.74
C ASN A 154 -9.61 18.34 -13.69
N SER A 155 -9.33 18.90 -12.52
CA SER A 155 -9.02 20.32 -12.32
C SER A 155 -7.54 20.57 -12.06
N LEU A 156 -6.88 19.68 -11.30
CA LEU A 156 -5.50 19.85 -10.86
C LEU A 156 -4.49 19.28 -11.85
N THR A 157 -4.88 18.29 -12.65
CA THR A 157 -3.95 17.69 -13.62
C THR A 157 -3.86 18.59 -14.85
N PRO A 158 -2.65 19.02 -15.25
CA PRO A 158 -2.48 19.75 -16.50
C PRO A 158 -2.81 18.84 -17.70
N GLU A 159 -3.27 19.44 -18.81
CA GLU A 159 -3.62 18.73 -20.05
C GLU A 159 -2.51 17.78 -20.53
N LYS A 160 -1.24 18.18 -20.33
CA LYS A 160 -0.06 17.37 -20.67
C LYS A 160 0.79 17.17 -19.41
N PRO A 161 0.51 16.14 -18.60
CA PRO A 161 1.29 15.87 -17.41
C PRO A 161 2.70 15.40 -17.78
N LYS A 162 3.71 15.92 -17.09
CA LYS A 162 5.11 15.48 -17.26
C LYS A 162 5.25 14.00 -16.92
N THR A 163 6.15 13.31 -17.60
CA THR A 163 6.57 11.95 -17.23
C THR A 163 7.44 12.04 -15.97
N PRO A 164 7.12 11.31 -14.90
CA PRO A 164 7.97 11.27 -13.71
C PRO A 164 9.36 10.71 -14.06
N ASP A 165 10.40 11.47 -13.76
CA ASP A 165 11.83 11.10 -13.90
C ASP A 165 12.51 10.97 -12.52
N PHE A 166 11.71 10.78 -11.48
CA PHE A 166 12.14 10.68 -10.09
C PHE A 166 12.98 9.42 -9.86
N LYS A 167 13.97 9.54 -8.97
CA LYS A 167 14.82 8.43 -8.54
C LYS A 167 14.25 7.80 -7.27
N VAL A 168 14.52 6.51 -7.08
CA VAL A 168 14.28 5.83 -5.80
C VAL A 168 15.16 6.50 -4.74
N SER A 169 14.53 6.95 -3.65
CA SER A 169 15.28 7.53 -2.52
C SER A 169 15.98 6.41 -1.75
N THR A 170 17.24 6.62 -1.42
CA THR A 170 18.03 5.74 -0.55
C THR A 170 18.50 6.45 0.72
N GLN A 171 18.07 7.69 0.91
CA GLN A 171 18.55 8.58 1.97
C GLN A 171 17.63 8.52 3.18
N TYR A 172 18.23 8.49 4.37
CA TYR A 172 17.53 8.75 5.62
C TYR A 172 17.55 10.25 5.90
N TYR A 173 16.37 10.84 6.06
CA TYR A 173 16.23 12.24 6.47
C TYR A 173 15.96 12.30 7.97
N GLN A 174 16.87 12.93 8.72
CA GLN A 174 16.80 13.05 10.19
C GLN A 174 17.14 14.49 10.58
N VAL A 175 16.45 15.05 11.58
CA VAL A 175 16.63 16.43 12.05
C VAL A 175 17.50 16.54 13.29
N GLU A 176 17.75 15.43 13.98
CA GLU A 176 18.61 15.35 15.18
C GLU A 176 19.96 14.67 14.88
N HIS A 177 20.28 14.48 13.59
CA HIS A 177 21.51 13.84 13.15
C HIS A 177 22.53 14.88 12.71
N GLY A 178 23.57 15.07 13.51
CA GLY A 178 24.61 16.07 13.28
C GLY A 178 25.29 16.48 14.59
N TYR A 179 26.42 17.19 14.50
CA TYR A 179 27.14 17.69 15.68
C TYR A 179 27.05 19.21 15.77
N ASP A 180 25.84 19.76 15.59
CA ASP A 180 25.63 21.21 15.54
C ASP A 180 25.78 21.92 16.90
N ARG A 181 26.29 21.23 17.93
CA ARG A 181 26.62 21.75 19.27
C ARG A 181 25.55 22.68 19.85
N LEU A 182 24.27 22.39 19.58
CA LEU A 182 23.16 23.22 20.04
C LEU A 182 23.07 23.28 21.57
N GLY A 183 23.64 22.30 22.29
CA GLY A 183 23.99 22.38 23.71
C GLY A 183 22.79 22.74 24.60
N MET A 184 21.93 21.73 24.83
CA MET A 184 20.65 21.87 25.55
C MET A 184 20.57 20.98 26.81
N GLY A 185 21.61 20.20 27.12
CA GLY A 185 21.61 19.25 28.23
C GLY A 185 21.65 19.87 29.63
N ASP A 186 22.11 21.13 29.72
CA ASP A 186 22.26 21.85 30.99
C ASP A 186 21.21 22.97 31.17
N GLU A 187 20.17 23.00 30.32
CA GLU A 187 19.09 24.00 30.40
C GLU A 187 17.95 23.51 31.30
N GLU A 188 17.69 24.24 32.39
CA GLU A 188 16.59 23.97 33.33
C GLU A 188 15.32 24.77 32.99
N GLU A 189 15.42 25.74 32.07
CA GLU A 189 14.31 26.61 31.67
C GLU A 189 13.27 25.87 30.81
N TYR A 190 11.98 26.07 31.11
CA TYR A 190 10.90 25.48 30.32
C TYR A 190 10.88 25.97 28.86
N PHE A 191 11.27 27.24 28.65
CA PHE A 191 11.55 27.79 27.33
C PHE A 191 13.06 27.87 27.11
N TRP A 192 13.67 26.71 26.90
CA TRP A 192 15.10 26.58 26.65
C TRP A 192 15.50 27.30 25.35
N LYS A 193 16.79 27.68 25.29
CA LYS A 193 17.42 28.28 24.12
C LYS A 193 18.59 27.44 23.68
N THR A 194 18.89 27.44 22.39
CA THR A 194 20.13 26.85 21.89
C THR A 194 21.32 27.70 22.31
N SER A 195 22.51 27.09 22.34
CA SER A 195 23.78 27.79 22.62
C SER A 195 23.96 29.01 21.70
N ASN A 196 23.66 28.86 20.41
CA ASN A 196 23.74 29.95 19.44
C ASN A 196 22.76 31.09 19.72
N GLU A 197 21.55 30.81 20.21
CA GLU A 197 20.58 31.86 20.59
C GLU A 197 20.96 32.59 21.89
N ARG A 198 21.74 31.95 22.76
CA ARG A 198 22.33 32.60 23.94
C ARG A 198 23.50 33.50 23.56
N GLU A 199 24.36 33.06 22.65
CA GLU A 199 25.55 33.80 22.21
C GLU A 199 25.20 35.00 21.30
N ASN A 200 24.12 34.93 20.53
CA ASN A 200 23.67 36.02 19.64
C ASN A 200 22.78 37.08 20.32
N LYS A 201 22.88 37.22 21.66
CA LYS A 201 22.21 38.27 22.45
C LYS A 201 23.19 39.32 22.94
#